data_AF-A0A7D9K1Y2-F1
#
_entry.id   AF-A0A7D9K1Y2-F1
#
_cell.length_a   1.000
_cell.length_b   1.000
_cell.length_c   1.000
_cell.angle_alpha   90.00
_cell.angle_beta   90.00
_cell.angle_gamma   90.00
#
_symmetry.space_group_name_H-M   'P 1'
#
loop_
_entity.id
_entity.type
_entity.pdbx_description
1 polymer ?
#
loop_
_entity_poly.entity_id
_entity_poly.type
_entity_poly.pdbx_seq_one_letter_code
_entity_poly.pdbx_strand_id
1 'polypeptide(L)' 'MVEATESTSTEFDKEFFIEEVRQLSCLWDTNSSLYKDRTVKSNAWKKLSEIFDRDVDFLQRQLKNVKDSLKDVSTRGPR' A
#
# COMPACT_ATOMS: atom_id res chain seq x y z
N MET A 1 -21.56 15.57 -18.54
CA MET A 1 -20.55 14.55 -18.17
C MET A 1 -19.21 15.06 -18.63
N VAL A 2 -18.48 15.79 -17.80
CA VAL A 2 -17.02 15.94 -17.83
C VAL A 2 -16.66 16.96 -16.74
N GLU A 3 -16.26 16.51 -15.57
CA GLU A 3 -15.43 17.33 -14.67
C GLU A 3 -14.37 16.43 -14.07
N ALA A 4 -13.33 16.19 -14.88
CA ALA A 4 -12.03 15.76 -14.41
C ALA A 4 -11.47 16.91 -13.56
N THR A 5 -11.42 16.72 -12.25
CA THR A 5 -10.65 17.58 -11.35
C THR A 5 -9.27 16.95 -11.17
N GLU A 6 -8.44 17.12 -12.21
CA GLU A 6 -7.00 17.13 -12.04
C GLU A 6 -6.62 18.40 -11.28
N SER A 7 -5.93 18.24 -10.15
CA SER A 7 -4.86 19.10 -9.60
C SER A 7 -5.01 19.30 -8.10
N THR A 8 -4.41 18.41 -7.31
CA THR A 8 -3.72 18.86 -6.10
C THR A 8 -2.38 18.15 -5.98
N SER A 9 -1.32 18.94 -6.12
CA SER A 9 0.02 18.81 -5.53
C SER A 9 0.47 17.45 -5.03
N THR A 10 1.57 16.95 -5.61
CA THR A 10 2.81 16.45 -4.96
C THR A 10 2.78 15.83 -3.55
N GLU A 11 1.66 15.28 -3.11
CA GLU A 11 1.49 14.65 -1.81
C GLU A 11 1.04 13.25 -2.11
N PHE A 12 1.93 12.31 -1.82
CA PHE A 12 1.65 10.88 -1.96
C PHE A 12 0.33 10.57 -1.25
N ASP A 13 -0.73 10.29 -2.02
CA ASP A 13 -2.05 9.92 -1.54
C ASP A 13 -1.96 8.59 -0.81
N LYS A 14 -1.65 8.66 0.48
CA LYS A 14 -1.54 7.49 1.37
C LYS A 14 -2.86 6.72 1.37
N GLU A 15 -3.99 7.41 1.31
CA GLU A 15 -5.31 6.79 1.29
C GLU A 15 -5.49 5.93 0.04
N PHE A 16 -5.25 6.52 -1.15
CA PHE A 16 -5.28 5.79 -2.42
C PHE A 16 -4.26 4.65 -2.47
N PHE A 17 -3.06 4.84 -1.94
CA PHE A 17 -2.05 3.79 -1.82
C PHE A 17 -2.52 2.62 -0.94
N ILE A 18 -3.15 2.91 0.19
CA ILE A 18 -3.68 1.88 1.09
C ILE A 18 -4.82 1.12 0.41
N GLU A 19 -5.69 1.80 -0.35
CA GLU A 19 -6.75 1.15 -1.12
C GLU A 19 -6.19 0.21 -2.19
N GLU A 20 -5.22 0.67 -3.00
CA GLU A 20 -4.54 -0.15 -4.00
C GLU A 20 -3.82 -1.35 -3.37
N VAL A 21 -3.09 -1.14 -2.27
CA VAL A 21 -2.42 -2.24 -1.58
C VAL A 21 -3.42 -3.21 -0.93
N ARG A 22 -4.57 -2.73 -0.43
CA ARG A 22 -5.65 -3.58 0.10
C ARG A 22 -6.30 -4.42 -0.99
N GLN A 23 -6.47 -3.88 -2.20
CA GLN A 23 -6.92 -4.65 -3.37
C GLN A 23 -5.91 -5.74 -3.74
N LEU A 24 -4.61 -5.47 -3.54
CA LEU A 24 -3.53 -6.41 -3.71
C LEU A 24 -3.37 -7.31 -2.47
N SER A 25 -4.25 -8.32 -2.35
CA SER A 25 -4.21 -9.34 -1.28
C SER A 25 -2.81 -9.97 -1.10
N CYS A 26 -2.01 -10.05 -2.17
CA CYS A 26 -0.63 -10.55 -2.17
C CYS A 26 0.36 -9.70 -1.33
N LEU A 27 0.04 -8.44 -1.04
CA LEU A 27 0.88 -7.50 -0.29
C LEU A 27 0.31 -7.22 1.10
N TRP A 28 -1.01 -7.05 1.18
CA TRP A 28 -1.71 -6.79 2.43
C TRP A 28 -1.83 -8.05 3.29
N ASP A 29 -2.37 -9.11 2.70
CA ASP A 29 -2.73 -10.33 3.39
C ASP A 29 -1.54 -11.29 3.44
N THR A 30 -1.12 -11.63 4.65
CA THR A 30 0.05 -12.51 4.88
C THR A 30 -0.35 -13.99 4.90
N ASN A 31 -1.66 -14.29 4.89
CA ASN A 31 -2.22 -15.65 4.86
C ASN A 31 -2.55 -16.12 3.43
N SER A 32 -2.64 -15.20 2.48
CA SER A 32 -2.91 -15.51 1.08
C SER A 32 -1.76 -16.30 0.46
N SER A 33 -2.06 -17.38 -0.27
CA SER A 33 -1.04 -18.17 -0.99
C SER A 33 -0.18 -17.31 -1.92
N LEU A 34 -0.76 -16.24 -2.47
CA LEU A 34 -0.10 -15.28 -3.36
C LEU A 34 0.94 -14.41 -2.64
N TYR A 35 0.90 -14.32 -1.31
CA TYR A 35 1.94 -13.66 -0.51
C TYR A 35 3.27 -14.42 -0.56
N LYS A 36 3.19 -15.76 -0.70
CA LYS A 36 4.35 -16.65 -0.79
C LYS A 36 5.04 -16.56 -2.16
N ASP A 37 4.28 -16.16 -3.19
CA ASP A 37 4.78 -15.93 -4.54
C ASP A 37 5.58 -14.63 -4.65
N ARG A 38 6.91 -14.78 -4.63
CA ARG A 38 7.85 -13.65 -4.77
C ARG A 38 7.63 -12.85 -6.05
N THR A 39 7.28 -13.53 -7.14
CA THR A 39 7.00 -12.93 -8.46
C THR A 39 5.79 -12.02 -8.43
N VAL A 40 4.68 -12.48 -7.84
CA VAL A 40 3.44 -11.70 -7.74
C VAL A 40 3.68 -10.47 -6.87
N LYS A 41 4.43 -10.63 -5.77
CA LYS A 41 4.81 -9.53 -4.89
C LYS A 41 5.64 -8.47 -5.61
N SER A 42 6.67 -8.88 -6.32
CA SER A 42 7.53 -7.97 -7.10
C SER A 42 6.75 -7.26 -8.21
N ASN A 43 5.84 -7.95 -8.90
CA ASN A 43 5.01 -7.35 -9.94
C ASN A 43 4.03 -6.31 -9.36
N ALA A 44 3.41 -6.62 -8.22
CA ALA A 44 2.51 -5.72 -7.51
C ALA A 44 3.23 -4.44 -7.04
N TRP A 45 4.43 -4.59 -6.46
CA TRP A 45 5.26 -3.44 -6.09
C TRP A 45 5.69 -2.59 -7.28
N LYS A 46 6.07 -3.23 -8.39
CA LYS A 46 6.49 -2.53 -9.61
C LYS A 46 5.33 -1.72 -10.20
N LYS A 47 4.12 -2.27 -10.20
CA LYS A 47 2.90 -1.53 -10.59
C LYS A 47 2.67 -0.30 -9.72
N LEU A 48 2.74 -0.46 -8.40
CA LEU A 48 2.58 0.67 -7.47
C LEU A 48 3.69 1.71 -7.67
N SER A 49 4.93 1.29 -7.89
CA SER A 49 6.04 2.18 -8.17
C SER A 49 5.81 3.04 -9.41
N GLU A 50 5.23 2.45 -10.46
CA GLU A 50 4.88 3.13 -11.71
C GLU A 50 3.66 4.04 -11.57
N ILE A 51 2.62 3.62 -10.84
CA ILE A 51 1.40 4.41 -10.60
C ILE A 51 1.70 5.65 -9.76
N PHE A 52 2.51 5.48 -8.72
CA PHE A 52 2.80 6.55 -7.76
C PHE A 52 4.08 7.34 -8.11
N ASP A 53 4.82 6.93 -9.14
CA ASP A 53 6.15 7.47 -9.49
C ASP A 53 7.08 7.56 -8.25
N ARG A 54 7.19 6.44 -7.53
CA ARG A 54 7.93 6.33 -6.27
C ARG A 54 8.72 5.04 -6.18
N ASP A 55 9.80 5.07 -5.41
CA ASP A 55 10.59 3.88 -5.11
C ASP A 55 9.78 2.82 -4.38
N VAL A 56 9.96 1.57 -4.81
CA VAL A 56 9.42 0.39 -4.13
C VAL A 56 9.82 0.36 -2.65
N ASP A 57 11.05 0.77 -2.31
CA ASP A 57 11.50 0.88 -0.91
C ASP A 57 10.64 1.86 -0.11
N PHE A 58 10.35 3.04 -0.68
CA PHE A 58 9.51 4.05 -0.04
C PHE A 58 8.10 3.49 0.22
N LEU A 59 7.51 2.85 -0.79
CA LEU A 59 6.17 2.25 -0.70
C LEU A 59 6.14 1.09 0.32
N GLN A 60 7.18 0.25 0.36
CA GLN A 60 7.32 -0.81 1.36
C GLN A 60 7.38 -0.25 2.78
N ARG A 61 8.10 0.86 3.00
CA ARG A 61 8.20 1.52 4.30
C ARG A 61 6.87 2.15 4.72
N GLN A 62 6.16 2.80 3.79
CA GLN A 62 4.82 3.32 4.04
C GLN A 62 3.85 2.20 4.40
N LEU A 63 3.81 1.12 3.61
CA LEU A 63 2.96 -0.03 3.89
C LEU A 63 3.27 -0.64 5.26
N LYS A 64 4.55 -0.78 5.63
CA LYS A 64 4.94 -1.29 6.94
C LYS A 64 4.41 -0.40 8.07
N ASN A 65 4.52 0.92 7.94
CA ASN A 65 4.02 1.89 8.92
C ASN A 65 2.49 1.80 9.06
N VAL A 66 1.76 1.71 7.94
CA VAL A 66 0.29 1.54 7.94
C VAL A 66 -0.09 0.22 8.62
N LYS A 67 0.56 -0.90 8.24
CA LYS A 67 0.29 -2.21 8.84
C LYS A 67 0.61 -2.24 10.33
N ASP A 68 1.65 -1.55 10.75
CA ASP A 68 2.03 -1.40 12.16
C ASP A 68 0.95 -0.63 12.93
N SER A 69 0.56 0.54 12.41
CA SER A 69 -0.52 1.37 12.98
C SER A 69 -1.86 0.61 13.10
N LEU A 70 -2.17 -0.25 12.12
CA LEU A 70 -3.39 -1.08 12.13
C LEU A 70 -3.33 -2.29 13.07
N LYS A 71 -2.13 -2.81 13.38
CA LYS A 71 -1.98 -3.87 14.38
C LYS A 71 -1.94 -3.28 15.80
N ASP A 72 -1.40 -2.08 15.92
CA ASP A 72 -1.23 -1.37 17.17
C ASP A 72 -2.57 -0.89 17.75
N VAL A 73 -3.55 -0.51 16.91
CA VAL A 73 -4.92 -0.19 17.39
C VAL A 73 -5.61 -1.38 18.08
N SER A 74 -5.17 -2.62 17.82
CA SER A 74 -5.69 -3.82 18.48
C SER A 74 -4.89 -4.21 19.73
N THR A 75 -3.72 -3.61 19.99
CA THR A 75 -2.75 -4.09 21.00
C THR A 75 -2.22 -3.00 21.95
N ARG A 76 -2.77 -1.78 21.93
CA ARG A 76 -2.60 -0.84 23.04
C ARG A 76 -3.53 -1.22 24.20
N GLY A 77 -3.26 -2.38 24.80
CA GLY A 77 -3.57 -2.59 26.20
C GLY A 77 -2.67 -1.67 27.03
N PRO A 78 -3.20 -0.91 28.01
CA PRO A 78 -2.38 -0.02 28.81
C PRO A 78 -1.34 -0.84 29.59
N ARG A 79 -0.09 -0.41 29.52
CA ARG A 79 0.96 -0.82 30.47
C ARG A 79 0.95 0.14 31.66
#